data_AF-A0A3K0WI17-F1
#
_entry.id   AF-A0A3K0WI17-F1
#
_cell.length_a   1.000
_cell.length_b   1.000
_cell.length_c   1.000
_cell.angle_alpha   90.00
_cell.angle_beta   90.00
_cell.angle_gamma   90.00
#
_symmetry.space_group_name_H-M   'P 1'
#
loop_
_entity.id
_entity.type
_entity.pdbx_description
1 polymer ?
#
loop_
_entity_poly.entity_id
_entity_poly.type
_entity_poly.pdbx_seq_one_letter_code
_entity_poly.pdbx_strand_id
1 'polypeptide(L)'
;MDMASIDDLQEEKKKKGAKGVTARWQRRMKLTPCVVMTCYMLPGNMQISEHKGQRKFEKSYLYDFADLLIVDEAGQVLPEVAAASFALAKKALVIGDTEQIPPIWSIAPAIDIGNMLAEKILSGSTQEEITEKYTAIADLGKSAASGSVMKIAQFASRYQYDPELARGMYLYEHRRCYDNIIGYCNTLCYHGKLLPKRGR
;
A
#
# COMPACT_ATOMS: atom_id res chain seq x y z
N MET A 1 18.72 -18.16 16.31
CA MET A 1 19.97 -17.51 15.88
C MET A 1 20.71 -17.14 17.15
N ASP A 2 21.86 -17.74 17.36
CA ASP A 2 22.70 -17.46 18.52
C ASP A 2 23.34 -16.08 18.33
N MET A 3 23.03 -15.16 19.24
CA MET A 3 23.54 -13.78 19.20
C MET A 3 25.02 -13.70 19.59
N ALA A 4 25.58 -14.79 20.16
CA ALA A 4 26.96 -14.87 20.61
C ALA A 4 27.98 -15.03 19.46
N SER A 5 27.54 -15.36 18.24
CA SER A 5 28.45 -15.63 17.11
C SER A 5 28.71 -14.41 16.21
N ILE A 6 28.44 -13.19 16.67
CA ILE A 6 28.57 -11.97 15.88
C ILE A 6 29.69 -11.12 16.46
N ASP A 7 30.91 -11.38 15.99
CA ASP A 7 32.11 -10.70 16.50
C ASP A 7 32.21 -9.24 16.02
N ASP A 8 31.66 -8.89 14.84
CA ASP A 8 31.73 -7.54 14.27
C ASP A 8 30.48 -7.14 13.45
N LEU A 9 29.76 -6.12 13.92
CA LEU A 9 28.57 -5.55 13.26
C LEU A 9 28.90 -4.76 11.98
N GLN A 10 30.09 -4.21 11.84
CA GLN A 10 30.50 -3.47 10.64
C GLN A 10 30.77 -4.41 9.48
N GLU A 11 31.39 -5.57 9.73
CA GLU A 11 31.58 -6.59 8.71
C GLU A 11 30.25 -7.23 8.28
N GLU A 12 29.30 -7.38 9.21
CA GLU A 12 27.96 -7.86 8.88
C GLU A 12 27.20 -6.91 7.92
N LYS A 13 27.39 -5.58 8.03
CA LYS A 13 26.76 -4.62 7.12
C LYS A 13 27.16 -4.86 5.65
N LYS A 14 28.36 -5.37 5.41
CA LYS A 14 28.86 -5.69 4.06
C LYS A 14 28.18 -6.93 3.46
N LYS A 15 27.59 -7.80 4.29
CA LYS A 15 26.88 -9.01 3.84
C LYS A 15 25.53 -8.64 3.21
N LYS A 16 25.45 -8.76 1.88
CA LYS A 16 24.25 -8.47 1.08
C LYS A 16 23.41 -9.71 0.73
N GLY A 17 23.88 -10.92 1.07
CA GLY A 17 23.11 -12.15 0.85
C GLY A 17 21.91 -12.27 1.80
N ALA A 18 20.88 -13.02 1.38
CA ALA A 18 19.62 -13.19 2.12
C ALA A 18 19.84 -13.52 3.61
N LYS A 19 20.69 -14.52 3.90
CA LYS A 19 20.99 -14.93 5.28
C LYS A 19 21.47 -13.78 6.17
N GLY A 20 22.38 -12.94 5.66
CA GLY A 20 22.93 -11.81 6.41
C GLY A 20 21.94 -10.66 6.56
N VAL A 21 21.19 -10.33 5.50
CA VAL A 21 20.21 -9.25 5.55
C VAL A 21 19.03 -9.61 6.46
N THR A 22 18.53 -10.85 6.37
CA THR A 22 17.47 -11.39 7.24
C THR A 22 17.88 -11.37 8.70
N ALA A 23 19.07 -11.89 9.02
CA ALA A 23 19.60 -11.89 10.40
C ALA A 23 19.61 -10.50 11.03
N ARG A 24 20.08 -9.51 10.25
CA ARG A 24 20.18 -8.12 10.67
C ARG A 24 18.80 -7.49 10.89
N TRP A 25 17.83 -7.74 10.01
CA TRP A 25 16.46 -7.28 10.20
C TRP A 25 15.80 -7.91 11.42
N GLN A 26 15.88 -9.23 11.57
CA GLN A 26 15.32 -9.94 12.72
C GLN A 26 15.91 -9.43 14.05
N ARG A 27 17.21 -9.12 14.08
CA ARG A 27 17.84 -8.53 15.27
C ARG A 27 17.27 -7.15 15.58
N ARG A 28 17.14 -6.27 14.58
CA ARG A 28 16.53 -4.94 14.77
C ARG A 28 15.11 -5.06 15.30
N MET A 29 14.33 -6.01 14.79
CA MET A 29 12.93 -6.20 15.19
C MET A 29 12.77 -6.73 16.62
N LYS A 30 13.83 -7.28 17.23
CA LYS A 30 13.83 -7.61 18.67
C LYS A 30 13.89 -6.37 19.57
N LEU A 31 14.38 -5.24 19.06
CA LEU A 31 14.48 -3.98 19.81
C LEU A 31 13.35 -3.02 19.44
N THR A 32 13.09 -2.87 18.14
CA THR A 32 12.07 -1.97 17.58
C THR A 32 11.21 -2.77 16.60
N PRO A 33 10.14 -3.43 17.08
CA PRO A 33 9.33 -4.35 16.26
C PRO A 33 8.43 -3.66 15.22
N CYS A 34 8.45 -2.32 15.17
CA CYS A 34 7.79 -1.51 14.15
C CYS A 34 8.82 -0.54 13.55
N VAL A 35 8.87 -0.47 12.23
CA VAL A 35 9.75 0.45 11.50
C VAL A 35 8.93 1.25 10.51
N VAL A 36 9.09 2.56 10.57
CA VAL A 36 8.44 3.51 9.67
C VAL A 36 9.38 3.84 8.52
N MET A 37 8.88 3.72 7.30
CA MET A 37 9.61 4.07 6.07
C MET A 37 8.63 4.40 4.94
N THR A 38 9.11 5.15 3.95
CA THR A 38 8.31 5.44 2.74
C THR A 38 8.29 4.24 1.80
N CYS A 39 7.27 4.17 0.93
CA CYS A 39 7.17 3.15 -0.11
C CYS A 39 8.36 3.14 -1.08
N TYR A 40 9.07 4.26 -1.22
CA TYR A 40 10.31 4.36 -2.01
C TYR A 40 11.53 3.75 -1.30
N MET A 41 11.62 3.90 0.02
CA MET A 41 12.77 3.42 0.79
C MET A 41 12.70 1.92 1.11
N LEU A 42 11.50 1.37 1.29
CA LEU A 42 11.31 -0.02 1.73
C LEU A 42 11.95 -1.04 0.77
N PRO A 43 11.73 -0.98 -0.57
CA PRO A 43 12.34 -1.94 -1.48
C PRO A 43 13.88 -1.95 -1.42
N GLY A 44 14.51 -0.77 -1.36
CA GLY A 44 15.98 -0.68 -1.25
C GLY A 44 16.51 -1.30 0.05
N ASN A 45 15.76 -1.18 1.14
CA ASN A 45 16.09 -1.74 2.45
C ASN A 45 15.93 -3.27 2.54
N MET A 46 15.10 -3.84 1.66
CA MET A 46 14.87 -5.29 1.53
C MET A 46 15.65 -5.91 0.37
N GLN A 47 16.49 -5.13 -0.32
CA GLN A 47 17.30 -5.62 -1.43
C GLN A 47 18.38 -6.59 -0.92
N ILE A 48 18.54 -7.70 -1.63
CA ILE A 48 19.55 -8.73 -1.40
C ILE A 48 20.35 -8.99 -2.67
N SER A 49 21.47 -9.67 -2.50
CA SER A 49 22.25 -10.25 -3.59
C SER A 49 22.08 -11.76 -3.57
N GLU A 50 21.68 -12.30 -4.72
CA GLU A 50 21.44 -13.73 -4.92
C GLU A 50 22.39 -14.27 -5.99
N HIS A 51 22.93 -15.46 -5.74
CA HIS A 51 23.77 -16.14 -6.72
C HIS A 51 22.88 -16.90 -7.70
N LYS A 52 22.73 -16.37 -8.91
CA LYS A 52 22.24 -17.17 -10.04
C LYS A 52 23.43 -17.85 -10.69
N GLY A 53 23.22 -19.00 -11.32
CA GLY A 53 24.29 -19.85 -11.87
C GLY A 53 25.35 -19.12 -12.71
N GLN A 54 26.43 -19.83 -13.05
CA GLN A 54 27.59 -19.27 -13.79
C GLN A 54 28.23 -18.03 -13.13
N ARG A 55 28.37 -18.04 -11.79
CA ARG A 55 29.16 -17.04 -11.02
C ARG A 55 28.63 -15.60 -11.09
N LYS A 56 27.36 -15.38 -11.40
CA LYS A 56 26.77 -14.04 -11.47
C LYS A 56 25.91 -13.76 -10.24
N PHE A 57 26.27 -12.72 -9.50
CA PHE A 57 25.43 -12.17 -8.44
C PHE A 57 24.46 -11.16 -9.03
N GLU A 58 23.17 -11.36 -8.78
CA GLU A 58 22.11 -10.45 -9.22
C GLU A 58 21.40 -9.82 -8.02
N LYS A 59 20.78 -8.66 -8.26
CA LYS A 59 19.90 -8.03 -7.27
C LYS A 59 18.60 -8.82 -7.20
N SER A 60 18.16 -9.08 -5.98
CA SER A 60 16.87 -9.68 -5.65
C SER A 60 16.31 -8.98 -4.42
N TYR A 61 15.17 -9.41 -3.90
CA TYR A 61 14.53 -8.80 -2.73
C TYR A 61 14.04 -9.87 -1.76
N LEU A 62 13.92 -9.49 -0.49
CA LEU A 62 13.28 -10.30 0.54
C LEU A 62 11.75 -10.29 0.37
N TYR A 63 11.26 -11.00 -0.65
CA TYR A 63 9.82 -11.21 -0.86
C TYR A 63 9.19 -11.93 0.33
N ASP A 64 7.93 -11.57 0.65
CA ASP A 64 7.16 -12.16 1.76
C ASP A 64 7.90 -12.20 3.10
N PHE A 65 8.80 -11.26 3.34
CA PHE A 65 9.65 -11.26 4.52
C PHE A 65 9.00 -10.57 5.72
N ALA A 66 8.44 -9.38 5.51
CA ALA A 66 7.75 -8.66 6.57
C ALA A 66 6.44 -9.39 6.92
N ASP A 67 6.20 -9.61 8.21
CA ASP A 67 4.98 -10.29 8.64
C ASP A 67 3.73 -9.42 8.43
N LEU A 68 3.86 -8.11 8.59
CA LEU A 68 2.80 -7.13 8.40
C LEU A 68 3.35 -5.83 7.79
N LEU A 69 2.76 -5.39 6.68
CA LEU A 69 2.92 -4.05 6.13
C LEU A 69 1.77 -3.17 6.65
N ILE A 70 2.08 -2.02 7.25
CA ILE A 70 1.08 -1.01 7.61
C ILE A 70 1.23 0.15 6.64
N VAL A 71 0.17 0.50 5.92
CA VAL A 71 0.12 1.67 5.03
C VAL A 71 -0.84 2.67 5.63
N ASP A 72 -0.30 3.79 6.11
CA ASP A 72 -1.09 4.92 6.61
C ASP A 72 -1.36 5.92 5.49
N GLU A 73 -2.42 6.71 5.62
CA GLU A 73 -2.88 7.68 4.61
C GLU A 73 -3.02 7.07 3.19
N ALA A 74 -3.42 5.80 3.11
CA ALA A 74 -3.45 5.02 1.88
C ALA A 74 -4.42 5.57 0.82
N GLY A 75 -5.34 6.45 1.22
CA GLY A 75 -6.20 7.20 0.31
C GLY A 75 -5.41 8.12 -0.63
N GLN A 76 -4.24 8.59 -0.18
CA GLN A 76 -3.33 9.50 -0.88
C GLN A 76 -2.15 8.79 -1.56
N VAL A 77 -2.06 7.46 -1.48
CA VAL A 77 -0.93 6.69 -2.02
C VAL A 77 -1.28 6.09 -3.38
N LEU A 78 -0.44 6.36 -4.37
CA LEU A 78 -0.53 5.78 -5.71
C LEU A 78 -0.27 4.25 -5.70
N PRO A 79 -1.07 3.44 -6.43
CA PRO A 79 -0.88 2.00 -6.51
C PRO A 79 0.53 1.56 -6.91
N GLU A 80 1.10 2.18 -7.94
CA GLU A 80 2.40 1.86 -8.53
C GLU A 80 3.57 2.20 -7.58
N VAL A 81 3.40 3.20 -6.72
CA VAL A 81 4.41 3.58 -5.72
C VAL A 81 4.45 2.53 -4.61
N ALA A 82 3.30 2.00 -4.19
CA ALA A 82 3.21 1.03 -3.11
C ALA A 82 3.41 -0.42 -3.57
N ALA A 83 3.17 -0.75 -4.84
CA ALA A 83 3.13 -2.12 -5.35
C ALA A 83 4.34 -2.97 -4.93
N ALA A 84 5.56 -2.42 -5.04
CA ALA A 84 6.77 -3.12 -4.63
C ALA A 84 6.81 -3.43 -3.13
N SER A 85 6.26 -2.56 -2.29
CA SER A 85 6.19 -2.75 -0.84
C SER A 85 5.28 -3.91 -0.45
N PHE A 86 4.15 -4.08 -1.15
CA PHE A 86 3.22 -5.18 -0.91
C PHE A 86 3.83 -6.56 -1.23
N ALA A 87 4.71 -6.66 -2.22
CA ALA A 87 5.40 -7.91 -2.54
C ALA A 87 6.41 -8.37 -1.46
N LEU A 88 6.79 -7.48 -0.54
CA LEU A 88 7.79 -7.74 0.50
C LEU A 88 7.15 -8.20 1.82
N ALA A 89 5.82 -8.26 1.89
CA ALA A 89 5.08 -8.53 3.10
C ALA A 89 3.99 -9.60 2.92
N LYS A 90 3.82 -10.44 3.93
CA LYS A 90 2.83 -11.54 3.92
C LYS A 90 1.40 -11.06 4.09
N LYS A 91 1.21 -9.95 4.80
CA LYS A 91 -0.09 -9.35 5.13
C LYS A 91 0.04 -7.84 5.10
N ALA A 92 -1.09 -7.16 4.87
CA ALA A 92 -1.17 -5.71 4.92
C ALA A 92 -2.34 -5.23 5.81
N LEU A 93 -2.11 -4.17 6.56
CA LEU A 93 -3.12 -3.33 7.20
C LEU A 93 -3.07 -1.97 6.51
N VAL A 94 -4.16 -1.61 5.86
CA VAL A 94 -4.26 -0.39 5.06
C VAL A 94 -5.24 0.55 5.75
N ILE A 95 -4.76 1.75 6.05
CA ILE A 95 -5.49 2.78 6.80
C ILE A 95 -5.52 4.02 5.92
N GLY A 96 -6.70 4.60 5.74
CA GLY A 96 -6.88 5.79 4.94
C GLY A 96 -8.35 6.08 4.73
N ASP A 97 -8.60 7.16 4.01
CA ASP A 97 -9.93 7.68 3.75
C ASP A 97 -10.04 8.11 2.28
N THR A 98 -11.01 7.55 1.56
CA THR A 98 -11.25 7.88 0.15
C THR A 98 -12.09 9.14 -0.04
N GLU A 99 -12.74 9.63 1.02
CA GLU A 99 -13.50 10.88 1.02
C GLU A 99 -12.60 12.12 1.24
N GLN A 100 -11.33 11.89 1.57
CA GLN A 100 -10.31 12.94 1.67
C GLN A 100 -9.60 13.17 0.33
N ILE A 101 -8.54 13.98 0.35
CA ILE A 101 -7.79 14.35 -0.85
C ILE A 101 -7.25 13.07 -1.53
N PRO A 102 -7.48 12.88 -2.83
CA PRO A 102 -6.94 11.74 -3.57
C PRO A 102 -5.44 11.90 -3.86
N PRO A 103 -4.76 10.84 -4.35
CA PRO A 103 -3.39 10.95 -4.82
C PRO A 103 -3.30 11.93 -6.01
N ILE A 104 -2.13 12.54 -6.20
CA ILE A 104 -1.86 13.32 -7.41
C ILE A 104 -1.49 12.35 -8.52
N TRP A 105 -2.43 12.10 -9.45
CA TRP A 105 -2.16 11.30 -10.65
C TRP A 105 -1.46 12.14 -11.71
N SER A 106 -0.31 11.67 -12.19
CA SER A 106 0.43 12.34 -13.27
C SER A 106 0.01 11.88 -14.67
N ILE A 107 -0.84 10.86 -14.77
CA ILE A 107 -1.25 10.23 -16.02
C ILE A 107 -2.72 10.55 -16.30
N ALA A 108 -3.00 11.03 -17.51
CA ALA A 108 -4.38 11.26 -17.96
C ALA A 108 -5.04 9.92 -18.34
N PRO A 109 -6.38 9.77 -18.16
CA PRO A 109 -7.09 8.53 -18.48
C PRO A 109 -6.85 8.01 -19.91
N ALA A 110 -6.79 8.89 -20.90
CA ALA A 110 -6.51 8.51 -22.29
C ALA A 110 -5.13 7.85 -22.47
N ILE A 111 -4.12 8.32 -21.73
CA ILE A 111 -2.77 7.75 -21.74
C ILE A 111 -2.77 6.39 -21.03
N ASP A 112 -3.46 6.30 -19.89
CA ASP A 112 -3.61 5.05 -19.13
C ASP A 112 -4.29 3.96 -19.97
N ILE A 113 -5.38 4.31 -20.67
CA ILE A 113 -6.05 3.42 -21.64
C ILE A 113 -5.09 2.96 -22.74
N GLY A 114 -4.35 3.90 -23.34
CA GLY A 114 -3.37 3.58 -24.39
C GLY A 114 -2.29 2.61 -23.92
N ASN A 115 -1.75 2.82 -22.71
CA ASN A 115 -0.77 1.94 -22.10
C ASN A 115 -1.37 0.54 -21.83
N MET A 116 -2.57 0.47 -21.28
CA MET A 116 -3.23 -0.80 -20.99
C MET A 116 -3.56 -1.60 -22.26
N LEU A 117 -3.90 -0.93 -23.37
CA LEU A 117 -4.09 -1.59 -24.68
C LEU A 117 -2.76 -2.12 -25.24
N ALA A 118 -1.69 -1.31 -25.16
CA ALA A 118 -0.36 -1.71 -25.63
C ALA A 118 0.16 -2.94 -24.87
N GLU A 119 -0.05 -2.98 -23.55
CA GLU A 119 0.34 -4.09 -22.68
C GLU A 119 -0.69 -5.24 -22.63
N LYS A 120 -1.75 -5.18 -23.45
CA LYS A 120 -2.81 -6.20 -23.54
C LYS A 120 -3.54 -6.48 -22.21
N ILE A 121 -3.53 -5.51 -21.30
CA ILE A 121 -4.33 -5.50 -20.08
C ILE A 121 -5.79 -5.20 -20.43
N LEU A 122 -5.99 -4.28 -21.36
CA LEU A 122 -7.28 -4.02 -21.99
C LEU A 122 -7.33 -4.67 -23.38
N SER A 123 -8.55 -5.00 -23.79
CA SER A 123 -8.87 -5.45 -25.14
C SER A 123 -10.20 -4.85 -25.56
N GLY A 124 -10.38 -4.57 -26.83
CA GLY A 124 -11.67 -4.14 -27.36
C GLY A 124 -11.57 -3.74 -28.82
N SER A 125 -12.68 -3.86 -29.54
CA SER A 125 -12.76 -3.49 -30.96
C SER A 125 -13.43 -2.14 -31.19
N THR A 126 -14.21 -1.65 -30.21
CA THR A 126 -14.85 -0.33 -30.27
C THR A 126 -14.45 0.53 -29.08
N GLN A 127 -14.65 1.85 -29.21
CA GLN A 127 -14.33 2.80 -28.17
C GLN A 127 -15.20 2.61 -26.92
N GLU A 128 -16.46 2.25 -27.10
CA GLU A 128 -17.42 1.99 -26.03
C GLU A 128 -16.98 0.80 -25.17
N GLU A 129 -16.59 -0.32 -25.81
CA GLU A 129 -16.12 -1.53 -25.13
C GLU A 129 -14.85 -1.26 -24.31
N ILE A 130 -13.91 -0.50 -24.89
CA ILE A 130 -12.67 -0.11 -24.20
C ILE A 130 -12.98 0.75 -22.97
N THR A 131 -13.91 1.71 -23.11
CA THR A 131 -14.28 2.63 -22.04
C THR A 131 -14.96 1.90 -20.88
N GLU A 132 -15.87 0.97 -21.18
CA GLU A 132 -16.54 0.14 -20.18
C GLU A 132 -15.53 -0.72 -19.39
N LYS A 133 -14.63 -1.41 -20.11
CA LYS A 133 -13.58 -2.23 -19.49
C LYS A 133 -12.61 -1.40 -18.67
N TYR A 134 -12.24 -0.21 -19.15
CA TYR A 134 -11.38 0.71 -18.41
C TYR A 134 -12.04 1.17 -17.11
N THR A 135 -13.32 1.54 -17.18
CA THR A 135 -14.10 1.94 -15.99
C THR A 135 -14.12 0.80 -14.97
N ALA A 136 -14.38 -0.44 -15.42
CA ALA A 136 -14.35 -1.60 -14.55
C ALA A 136 -12.99 -1.81 -13.86
N ILE A 137 -11.86 -1.51 -14.52
CA ILE A 137 -10.52 -1.57 -13.92
C ILE A 137 -10.29 -0.41 -12.94
N ALA A 138 -10.73 0.79 -13.30
CA ALA A 138 -10.63 1.99 -12.45
C ALA A 138 -11.37 1.79 -11.12
N ASP A 139 -12.54 1.15 -11.15
CA ASP A 139 -13.33 0.79 -9.97
C ASP A 139 -12.62 -0.19 -9.03
N LEU A 140 -11.66 -0.98 -9.54
CA LEU A 140 -10.79 -1.83 -8.71
C LEU A 140 -9.73 -1.03 -7.95
N GLY A 141 -9.62 0.28 -8.21
CA GLY A 141 -8.59 1.17 -7.65
C GLY A 141 -7.21 1.02 -8.27
N LYS A 142 -7.08 0.28 -9.38
CA LYS A 142 -5.78 -0.13 -9.96
C LYS A 142 -5.26 0.81 -11.06
N SER A 143 -6.09 1.73 -11.53
CA SER A 143 -5.72 2.68 -12.60
C SER A 143 -4.66 3.67 -12.12
N ALA A 144 -3.70 3.99 -12.99
CA ALA A 144 -2.68 5.02 -12.73
C ALA A 144 -3.25 6.47 -12.82
N ALA A 145 -4.47 6.63 -13.33
CA ALA A 145 -5.14 7.91 -13.49
C ALA A 145 -6.23 8.22 -12.44
N SER A 146 -6.62 7.23 -11.62
CA SER A 146 -7.74 7.37 -10.66
C SER A 146 -7.68 6.46 -9.43
N GLY A 147 -6.68 5.57 -9.37
CA GLY A 147 -6.51 4.56 -8.33
C GLY A 147 -5.85 5.07 -7.06
N SER A 148 -6.01 4.32 -5.98
CA SER A 148 -5.27 4.51 -4.73
C SER A 148 -5.11 3.18 -4.02
N VAL A 149 -4.11 3.09 -3.13
CA VAL A 149 -3.90 1.89 -2.31
C VAL A 149 -5.14 1.58 -1.46
N MET A 150 -5.81 2.62 -0.94
CA MET A 150 -7.04 2.43 -0.16
C MET A 150 -8.17 1.81 -0.99
N LYS A 151 -8.41 2.28 -2.22
CA LYS A 151 -9.44 1.68 -3.11
C LYS A 151 -9.16 0.21 -3.40
N ILE A 152 -7.90 -0.14 -3.67
CA ILE A 152 -7.49 -1.54 -3.87
C ILE A 152 -7.76 -2.37 -2.61
N ALA A 153 -7.43 -1.84 -1.43
CA ALA A 153 -7.65 -2.52 -0.16
C ALA A 153 -9.14 -2.71 0.15
N GLN A 154 -9.98 -1.70 -0.10
CA GLN A 154 -11.44 -1.79 0.03
C GLN A 154 -11.99 -2.88 -0.92
N PHE A 155 -11.60 -2.85 -2.21
CA PHE A 155 -12.02 -3.85 -3.19
C PHE A 155 -11.64 -5.27 -2.77
N ALA A 156 -10.42 -5.46 -2.26
CA ALA A 156 -9.91 -6.77 -1.83
C ALA A 156 -10.44 -7.21 -0.45
N SER A 157 -10.89 -6.29 0.40
CA SER A 157 -11.27 -6.57 1.79
C SER A 157 -12.50 -7.46 1.88
N ARG A 158 -12.38 -8.64 2.48
CA ARG A 158 -13.55 -9.52 2.75
C ARG A 158 -14.51 -8.97 3.80
N TYR A 159 -14.11 -7.92 4.52
CA TYR A 159 -14.90 -7.31 5.57
C TYR A 159 -15.63 -6.10 5.04
N GLN A 160 -16.89 -5.96 5.46
CA GLN A 160 -17.69 -4.75 5.31
C GLN A 160 -18.52 -4.65 6.58
N TYR A 161 -18.04 -3.87 7.54
CA TYR A 161 -18.70 -3.74 8.84
C TYR A 161 -20.00 -2.95 8.74
N ASP A 162 -20.07 -2.06 7.76
CA ASP A 162 -21.20 -1.20 7.51
C ASP A 162 -21.65 -1.33 6.04
N PRO A 163 -22.85 -1.88 5.78
CA PRO A 163 -23.35 -2.09 4.43
C PRO A 163 -23.52 -0.82 3.60
N GLU A 164 -23.67 0.36 4.23
CA GLU A 164 -23.85 1.62 3.49
C GLU A 164 -22.52 2.37 3.28
N LEU A 165 -21.40 1.83 3.76
CA LEU A 165 -20.06 2.37 3.52
C LEU A 165 -19.22 1.39 2.68
N ALA A 166 -18.11 1.89 2.12
CA ALA A 166 -17.18 1.05 1.38
C ALA A 166 -16.66 -0.13 2.25
N ARG A 167 -16.24 -1.22 1.60
CA ARG A 167 -15.70 -2.40 2.28
C ARG A 167 -14.53 -2.04 3.20
N GLY A 168 -14.52 -2.58 4.40
CA GLY A 168 -13.54 -2.31 5.44
C GLY A 168 -14.18 -2.20 6.83
N MET A 169 -13.43 -1.59 7.74
CA MET A 169 -13.87 -1.24 9.09
C MET A 169 -13.69 0.26 9.28
N TYR A 170 -14.74 0.95 9.71
CA TYR A 170 -14.73 2.40 9.95
C TYR A 170 -14.54 2.72 11.43
N LEU A 171 -13.88 3.84 11.69
CA LEU A 171 -13.80 4.44 13.01
C LEU A 171 -14.83 5.56 13.10
N TYR A 172 -15.84 5.40 13.95
CA TYR A 172 -16.98 6.32 14.00
C TYR A 172 -16.77 7.51 14.93
N GLU A 173 -16.00 7.35 16.00
CA GLU A 173 -15.85 8.42 16.99
C GLU A 173 -14.94 9.54 16.50
N HIS A 174 -15.52 10.71 16.29
CA HIS A 174 -14.79 11.91 15.92
C HIS A 174 -14.46 12.76 17.15
N ARG A 175 -13.17 12.88 17.48
CA ARG A 175 -12.67 13.59 18.66
C ARG A 175 -11.96 14.92 18.35
N ARG A 176 -11.85 15.30 17.06
CA ARG A 176 -11.05 16.46 16.63
C ARG A 176 -11.85 17.75 16.52
N CYS A 177 -13.05 17.80 15.99
CA CYS A 177 -13.80 19.03 15.70
C CYS A 177 -15.03 19.15 16.60
N TYR A 178 -15.50 20.38 16.84
CA TYR A 178 -16.79 20.64 17.49
C TYR A 178 -17.95 20.11 16.63
N ASP A 179 -19.06 19.79 17.29
CA ASP A 179 -20.21 19.10 16.70
C ASP A 179 -20.78 19.83 15.47
N ASN A 180 -20.81 21.16 15.49
CA ASN A 180 -21.25 21.98 14.36
C ASN A 180 -20.33 21.89 13.13
N ILE A 181 -19.02 21.79 13.33
CA ILE A 181 -18.03 21.69 12.25
C ILE A 181 -18.08 20.28 11.65
N ILE A 182 -17.97 19.25 12.50
CA ILE A 182 -17.97 17.87 12.00
C ILE A 182 -19.33 17.49 11.43
N GLY A 183 -20.43 18.05 11.93
CA GLY A 183 -21.78 17.80 11.43
C GLY A 183 -21.89 18.03 9.93
N TYR A 184 -21.32 19.13 9.42
CA TYR A 184 -21.30 19.42 7.98
C TYR A 184 -20.60 18.32 7.16
N CYS A 185 -19.37 17.97 7.53
CA CYS A 185 -18.60 16.92 6.84
C CYS A 185 -19.27 15.55 6.96
N ASN A 186 -19.87 15.26 8.12
CA ASN A 186 -20.55 14.01 8.39
C ASN A 186 -21.77 13.82 7.48
N THR A 187 -22.58 14.85 7.29
CA THR A 187 -23.70 14.82 6.35
C THR A 187 -23.24 14.70 4.91
N LEU A 188 -22.17 15.40 4.52
CA LEU A 188 -21.71 15.44 3.14
C LEU A 188 -21.00 14.16 2.68
N CYS A 189 -20.10 13.62 3.50
CA CYS A 189 -19.16 12.56 3.09
C CYS A 189 -19.39 11.23 3.80
N TYR A 190 -19.97 11.24 5.00
CA TYR A 190 -20.03 10.04 5.87
C TYR A 190 -21.44 9.61 6.22
N HIS A 191 -22.45 10.11 5.49
CA HIS A 191 -23.86 9.74 5.65
C HIS A 191 -24.39 9.85 7.08
N GLY A 192 -23.88 10.81 7.87
CA GLY A 192 -24.31 11.03 9.25
C GLY A 192 -23.74 10.04 10.27
N LYS A 193 -22.81 9.15 9.87
CA LYS A 193 -22.34 8.03 10.71
C LYS A 193 -21.27 8.37 11.72
N LEU A 194 -20.53 9.46 11.51
CA LEU A 194 -19.56 9.91 12.50
C LEU A 194 -20.29 10.32 13.78
N LEU A 195 -19.71 9.95 14.92
CA LEU A 195 -20.19 10.26 16.26
C LEU A 195 -19.31 11.38 16.82
N PRO A 196 -19.80 12.63 16.89
CA PRO A 196 -19.06 13.72 17.51
C PRO A 196 -18.85 13.45 19.01
N LYS A 197 -17.62 13.61 19.49
CA LYS A 197 -17.23 13.37 20.90
C LYS A 197 -16.45 14.53 21.52
N ARG A 198 -16.23 15.65 20.81
CA ARG A 198 -15.38 16.74 21.28
C ARG A 198 -16.12 17.74 22.17
N GLY A 199 -17.29 18.24 21.77
CA GLY A 199 -17.96 19.28 22.55
C GLY A 199 -19.38 19.57 22.10
N ARG A 200 -20.28 19.65 23.09
CA ARG A 200 -21.56 20.35 22.96
C ARG A 200 -21.32 21.82 22.63
#